data_AF-A0A7S1Y6M0-F1
#
_entry.id   AF-A0A7S1Y6M0-F1
#
_cell.length_a   1.000
_cell.length_b   1.000
_cell.length_c   1.000
_cell.angle_alpha   90.00
_cell.angle_beta   90.00
_cell.angle_gamma   90.00
#
_symmetry.space_group_name_H-M   'P 1'
#
loop_
_entity.id
_entity.type
_entity.pdbx_description
1 polymer ?
#
loop_
_entity_poly.entity_id
_entity_poly.type
_entity_poly.pdbx_seq_one_letter_code
_entity_poly.pdbx_strand_id
1 'polypeptide(L)'
;MLCSPLFVILVVATASAASAFSVGVAQRSRAFTPRQKQPNTALCMVPPDDETLNKAIEMMTGGGSDAFETPDMTQARIGELVEEHSVLLFMKGAKDFPQCGFSDTATKILETFKVDYHTVDVLADQAIREGVKIFSQWPTIPQLYVGGEFIGGSDIMMEMYESGELKGLVEKATS
;
A
#
# COMPACT_ATOMS: atom_id res chain seq x y z
N MET A 1 -51.79 -12.40 -8.37
CA MET A 1 -51.52 -13.78 -8.83
C MET A 1 -50.80 -13.71 -10.16
N LEU A 2 -49.48 -13.92 -10.17
CA LEU A 2 -48.71 -14.39 -11.31
C LEU A 2 -47.38 -14.89 -10.71
N CYS A 3 -47.33 -16.21 -10.52
CA CYS A 3 -46.12 -16.98 -10.25
C CYS A 3 -45.20 -16.88 -11.48
N SER A 4 -43.92 -16.59 -11.26
CA SER A 4 -42.84 -17.07 -12.14
C SER A 4 -41.64 -17.46 -11.26
N PRO A 5 -41.29 -18.75 -11.22
CA PRO A 5 -40.09 -19.28 -10.57
C PRO A 5 -38.94 -19.48 -11.57
N LEU A 6 -37.78 -19.93 -11.05
CA LEU A 6 -36.56 -20.44 -11.70
C LEU A 6 -35.33 -19.51 -11.76
N PHE A 7 -34.62 -19.49 -10.63
CA PHE A 7 -33.25 -20.01 -10.47
C PHE A 7 -32.70 -20.80 -11.68
N VAL A 8 -31.56 -20.38 -12.26
CA VAL A 8 -30.45 -21.27 -12.68
C VAL A 8 -29.13 -20.48 -12.67
N ILE A 9 -28.23 -20.94 -11.82
CA ILE A 9 -26.79 -20.62 -11.77
C ILE A 9 -26.09 -21.39 -12.90
N LEU A 10 -25.23 -20.73 -13.70
CA LEU A 10 -24.10 -21.43 -14.32
C LEU A 10 -22.93 -20.48 -14.60
N VAL A 11 -21.92 -20.61 -13.75
CA VAL A 11 -20.55 -20.14 -13.96
C VAL A 11 -19.90 -21.02 -15.03
N VAL A 12 -19.32 -20.43 -16.08
CA VAL A 12 -18.31 -21.11 -16.90
C VAL A 12 -17.14 -20.15 -17.09
N ALA A 13 -16.06 -20.47 -16.38
CA ALA A 13 -14.73 -19.92 -16.58
C ALA A 13 -14.14 -20.46 -17.89
N THR A 14 -13.52 -19.61 -18.70
CA THR A 14 -12.66 -20.02 -19.82
C THR A 14 -11.27 -19.44 -19.64
N ALA A 15 -10.31 -20.32 -19.35
CA ALA A 15 -8.89 -20.02 -19.32
C ALA A 15 -8.18 -20.66 -20.53
N SER A 16 -7.02 -20.08 -20.86
CA SER A 16 -5.86 -20.72 -21.49
C SER A 16 -5.76 -20.76 -23.02
N ALA A 17 -4.78 -20.01 -23.54
CA ALA A 17 -3.87 -20.46 -24.61
C ALA A 17 -2.61 -19.57 -24.63
N ALA A 18 -1.45 -20.13 -24.29
CA ALA A 18 -0.14 -19.53 -24.58
C ALA A 18 0.83 -20.62 -25.06
N SER A 19 1.57 -20.24 -26.09
CA SER A 19 2.25 -21.05 -27.11
C SER A 19 3.55 -21.72 -26.66
N ALA A 20 3.84 -22.86 -27.30
CA ALA A 20 5.10 -23.60 -27.24
C ALA A 20 6.16 -22.99 -28.17
N PHE A 21 7.42 -22.95 -27.70
CA PHE A 21 8.62 -22.88 -28.55
C PHE A 21 9.71 -23.75 -27.92
N SER A 22 10.35 -24.58 -28.73
CA SER A 22 11.25 -25.66 -28.29
C SER A 22 12.50 -25.71 -29.17
N VAL A 23 13.57 -26.29 -28.60
CA VAL A 23 14.86 -26.73 -29.19
C VAL A 23 15.93 -25.64 -29.39
N GLY A 24 17.20 -25.77 -28.93
CA GLY A 24 17.88 -26.85 -28.21
C GLY A 24 19.42 -26.64 -28.08
N VAL A 25 20.04 -27.64 -27.44
CA VAL A 25 21.47 -28.08 -27.49
C VAL A 25 22.56 -27.36 -26.66
N ALA A 26 22.81 -27.97 -25.48
CA ALA A 26 24.07 -28.46 -24.88
C ALA A 26 25.46 -27.91 -25.30
N GLN A 27 26.31 -27.57 -24.30
CA GLN A 27 27.44 -28.43 -23.84
C GLN A 27 28.29 -27.81 -22.69
N ARG A 28 28.56 -28.65 -21.67
CA ARG A 28 29.81 -28.84 -20.86
C ARG A 28 30.54 -27.59 -20.30
N SER A 29 30.79 -27.47 -18.99
CA SER A 29 31.86 -28.23 -18.29
C SER A 29 31.90 -27.97 -16.77
N ARG A 30 31.97 -29.06 -16.00
CA ARG A 30 32.72 -29.31 -14.74
C ARG A 30 32.89 -28.18 -13.71
N ALA A 31 32.37 -28.40 -12.50
CA ALA A 31 33.21 -28.63 -11.32
C ALA A 31 32.40 -29.31 -10.21
N PHE A 32 32.87 -30.49 -9.84
CA PHE A 32 32.40 -31.37 -8.78
C PHE A 32 33.22 -31.04 -7.53
N THR A 33 32.59 -30.68 -6.41
CA THR A 33 33.24 -30.76 -5.10
C THR A 33 32.34 -31.52 -4.11
N PRO A 34 32.92 -32.34 -3.23
CA PRO A 34 32.20 -33.33 -2.44
C PRO A 34 31.74 -32.78 -1.08
N ARG A 35 30.68 -33.40 -0.58
CA ARG A 35 30.09 -33.24 0.77
C ARG A 35 30.92 -34.01 1.82
N GLN A 36 30.80 -33.58 3.08
CA GLN A 36 31.19 -34.21 4.38
C GLN A 36 32.48 -33.59 4.96
N LYS A 37 32.53 -33.10 6.21
CA LYS A 37 32.16 -33.78 7.46
C LYS A 37 31.96 -32.77 8.60
N GLN A 38 30.89 -32.92 9.39
CA GLN A 38 30.71 -32.26 10.69
C GLN A 38 31.70 -32.81 11.73
N PRO A 39 32.07 -32.01 12.73
CA PRO A 39 32.01 -32.51 14.09
C PRO A 39 31.11 -31.62 14.98
N ASN A 40 30.11 -32.31 15.51
CA ASN A 40 29.44 -32.09 16.78
C ASN A 40 30.26 -31.34 17.86
N THR A 41 29.70 -30.24 18.36
CA THR A 41 29.75 -29.95 19.79
C THR A 41 28.45 -29.27 20.17
N ALA A 42 27.65 -29.97 20.97
CA ALA A 42 26.45 -29.43 21.58
C ALA A 42 26.88 -28.42 22.64
N LEU A 43 26.41 -27.19 22.51
CA LEU A 43 26.35 -26.21 23.58
C LEU A 43 25.05 -25.42 23.40
N CYS A 44 24.29 -25.40 24.48
CA CYS A 44 22.93 -24.90 24.59
C CYS A 44 22.84 -23.44 24.15
N MET A 45 21.97 -23.14 23.19
CA MET A 45 21.39 -21.81 23.03
C MET A 45 19.99 -21.98 22.48
N VAL A 46 19.05 -21.46 23.28
CA VAL A 46 17.60 -21.46 23.09
C VAL A 46 17.27 -20.96 21.68
N PRO A 47 16.25 -21.52 20.98
CA PRO A 47 15.80 -20.97 19.71
C PRO A 47 15.53 -19.47 19.87
N PRO A 48 16.04 -18.59 18.99
CA PRO A 48 15.78 -17.17 19.10
C PRO A 48 14.29 -16.95 18.88
N ASP A 49 13.56 -16.70 19.96
CA ASP A 49 12.31 -15.96 19.90
C ASP A 49 12.58 -14.61 19.21
N ASP A 50 11.67 -14.28 18.31
CA ASP A 50 11.61 -13.09 17.44
C ASP A 50 11.79 -11.75 18.21
N GLU A 51 11.73 -11.79 19.55
CA GLU A 51 11.85 -10.65 20.45
C GLU A 51 13.29 -10.12 20.59
N THR A 52 14.31 -10.99 20.46
CA THR A 52 15.71 -10.56 20.66
C THR A 52 16.25 -9.76 19.47
N LEU A 53 15.67 -9.95 18.28
CA LEU A 53 16.04 -9.21 17.07
C LEU A 53 15.50 -7.77 17.12
N ASN A 54 14.28 -7.60 17.62
CA ASN A 54 13.64 -6.29 17.76
C ASN A 54 14.31 -5.44 18.86
N LYS A 55 14.74 -6.06 19.96
CA LYS A 55 15.53 -5.38 21.02
C LYS A 55 16.93 -4.96 20.57
N ALA A 56 17.57 -5.69 19.65
CA ALA A 56 18.88 -5.31 19.13
C ALA A 56 18.81 -4.08 18.19
N ILE A 57 17.67 -3.90 17.51
CA ILE A 57 17.41 -2.74 16.65
C ILE A 57 17.20 -1.47 17.50
N GLU A 58 16.50 -1.55 18.64
CA GLU A 58 16.31 -0.40 19.55
C GLU A 58 17.58 0.05 20.26
N MET A 59 18.52 -0.87 20.54
CA MET A 59 19.73 -0.54 21.31
C MET A 59 20.85 0.10 20.47
N MET A 60 20.67 0.29 19.16
CA MET A 60 21.64 0.94 18.27
C MET A 60 21.13 2.22 17.56
N THR A 61 19.89 2.66 17.77
CA THR A 61 19.34 3.84 17.08
C THR A 61 19.59 5.15 17.85
N GLY A 62 20.87 5.46 18.05
CA GLY A 62 21.32 6.83 18.27
C GLY A 62 21.58 7.52 16.93
N GLY A 63 20.65 8.40 16.51
CA GLY A 63 20.82 9.49 15.54
C GLY A 63 21.69 9.30 14.30
N GLY A 64 21.07 9.19 13.12
CA GLY A 64 21.73 9.34 11.82
C GLY A 64 20.79 9.03 10.64
N SER A 65 20.56 10.04 9.81
CA SER A 65 19.45 10.23 8.86
C SER A 65 19.52 9.46 7.53
N ASP A 66 20.32 8.40 7.42
CA ASP A 66 20.49 7.67 6.16
C ASP A 66 20.32 6.16 6.37
N ALA A 67 19.30 5.78 7.15
CA ALA A 67 18.79 4.42 7.11
C ALA A 67 18.16 4.21 5.73
N PHE A 68 18.69 3.25 4.95
CA PHE A 68 18.04 2.79 3.73
C PHE A 68 16.69 2.17 4.12
N GLU A 69 15.65 3.00 4.15
CA GLU A 69 14.29 2.58 4.46
C GLU A 69 13.84 1.61 3.37
N THR A 70 13.52 0.38 3.77
CA THR A 70 13.11 -0.64 2.81
C THR A 70 11.67 -0.36 2.36
N PRO A 71 11.32 -0.69 1.10
CA PRO A 71 9.97 -0.44 0.57
C PRO A 71 8.85 -1.03 1.44
N ASP A 72 9.08 -2.18 2.05
CA ASP A 72 8.11 -2.87 2.92
C ASP A 72 7.82 -2.07 4.20
N MET A 73 8.82 -1.42 4.80
CA MET A 73 8.64 -0.60 6.01
C MET A 73 7.83 0.67 5.70
N THR A 74 8.11 1.32 4.56
CA THR A 74 7.34 2.47 4.11
C THR A 74 5.88 2.10 3.84
N GLN A 75 5.61 0.93 3.26
CA GLN A 75 4.24 0.44 3.06
C GLN A 75 3.52 0.17 4.37
N ALA A 76 4.20 -0.44 5.35
CA ALA A 76 3.63 -0.62 6.70
C ALA A 76 3.25 0.73 7.32
N ARG A 77 4.14 1.73 7.23
CA ARG A 77 3.90 3.09 7.72
C ARG A 77 2.71 3.77 7.05
N ILE A 78 2.56 3.58 5.73
CA ILE A 78 1.38 4.10 4.99
C ILE A 78 0.11 3.40 5.47
N GLY A 79 0.15 2.09 5.67
CA GLY A 79 -0.97 1.32 6.21
C GLY A 79 -1.39 1.83 7.59
N GLU A 80 -0.43 2.03 8.50
CA GLU A 80 -0.69 2.61 9.83
C GLU A 80 -1.34 3.98 9.75
N LEU A 81 -0.84 4.89 8.90
CA LEU A 81 -1.44 6.22 8.71
C LEU A 81 -2.88 6.15 8.19
N VAL A 82 -3.15 5.21 7.28
CA VAL A 82 -4.47 4.99 6.68
C VAL A 82 -5.45 4.40 7.69
N GLU A 83 -4.98 3.57 8.62
CA GLU A 83 -5.79 2.99 9.70
C GLU A 83 -5.98 3.96 10.88
N GLU A 84 -4.98 4.78 11.20
CA GLU A 84 -5.02 5.76 12.29
C GLU A 84 -6.00 6.90 12.01
N HIS A 85 -6.14 7.30 10.74
CA HIS A 85 -6.94 8.44 10.34
C HIS A 85 -8.15 8.03 9.49
N SER A 86 -9.37 8.30 10.01
CA SER A 86 -10.62 8.05 9.29
C SER A 86 -10.70 8.74 7.93
N VAL A 87 -10.07 9.90 7.76
CA VAL A 87 -9.98 10.61 6.48
C VAL A 87 -8.55 11.09 6.30
N LEU A 88 -7.87 10.57 5.28
CA LEU A 88 -6.47 10.84 5.00
C LEU A 88 -6.28 11.23 3.54
N LEU A 89 -5.60 12.36 3.30
CA LEU A 89 -5.29 12.85 1.97
C LEU A 89 -3.77 12.93 1.76
N PHE A 90 -3.23 12.12 0.85
CA PHE A 90 -1.88 12.30 0.34
C PHE A 90 -1.90 13.38 -0.74
N MET A 91 -1.17 14.47 -0.53
CA MET A 91 -1.18 15.62 -1.43
C MET A 91 0.23 16.20 -1.63
N LYS A 92 0.35 17.13 -2.59
CA LYS A 92 1.57 17.90 -2.82
C LYS A 92 1.48 19.23 -2.10
N GLY A 93 2.32 19.43 -1.09
CA GLY A 93 2.21 20.54 -0.15
C GLY A 93 1.32 20.20 1.04
N ALA A 94 0.83 21.24 1.72
CA ALA A 94 -0.01 21.11 2.92
C ALA A 94 -1.41 21.69 2.68
N LYS A 95 -2.35 21.39 3.59
CA LYS A 95 -3.72 21.95 3.58
C LYS A 95 -3.75 23.47 3.40
N ASP A 96 -2.89 24.18 4.14
CA ASP A 96 -2.82 25.66 4.11
C ASP A 96 -2.11 26.20 2.85
N PHE A 97 -1.21 25.41 2.27
CA PHE A 97 -0.33 25.82 1.16
C PHE A 97 -0.20 24.67 0.14
N PRO A 98 -1.24 24.41 -0.67
CA PRO A 98 -1.17 23.40 -1.72
C PRO A 98 -0.20 23.85 -2.82
N GLN A 99 0.68 22.94 -3.26
CA GLN A 99 1.70 23.21 -4.29
C GLN A 99 1.31 22.69 -5.68
N CYS A 100 0.07 22.21 -5.84
CA CYS A 100 -0.43 21.65 -7.09
C CYS A 100 -1.93 21.90 -7.23
N GLY A 101 -2.41 22.27 -8.43
CA GLY A 101 -3.83 22.54 -8.68
C GLY A 101 -4.76 21.36 -8.38
N PHE A 102 -4.33 20.13 -8.65
CA PHE A 102 -5.11 18.93 -8.29
C PHE A 102 -5.22 18.74 -6.77
N SER A 103 -4.15 19.05 -6.03
CA SER A 103 -4.14 19.00 -4.56
C SER A 103 -5.00 20.11 -3.96
N ASP A 104 -5.00 21.30 -4.56
CA ASP A 104 -5.87 22.42 -4.18
C ASP A 104 -7.35 22.07 -4.37
N THR A 105 -7.72 21.49 -5.52
CA THR A 105 -9.09 21.01 -5.78
C THR A 105 -9.54 19.98 -4.74
N ALA A 106 -8.72 18.96 -4.48
CA ALA A 106 -9.04 17.92 -3.50
C ALA A 106 -9.26 18.50 -2.08
N THR A 107 -8.42 19.47 -1.67
CA THR A 107 -8.53 20.15 -0.37
C THR A 107 -9.84 20.93 -0.28
N LYS A 108 -10.18 21.71 -1.31
CA LYS A 108 -11.43 22.51 -1.36
C LYS A 108 -12.70 21.66 -1.30
N ILE A 109 -12.69 20.49 -1.95
CA ILE A 109 -13.81 19.55 -1.89
C ILE A 109 -14.02 19.10 -0.44
N LEU A 110 -12.95 18.68 0.25
CA LEU A 110 -13.02 18.22 1.64
C LEU A 110 -13.41 19.35 2.61
N GLU A 111 -12.92 20.57 2.39
CA GLU A 111 -13.30 21.75 3.20
C GLU A 111 -14.80 22.07 3.11
N THR A 112 -15.43 21.76 1.98
CA THR A 112 -16.88 21.97 1.81
C THR A 112 -17.70 21.09 2.75
N PHE A 113 -17.20 19.89 3.07
CA PHE A 113 -17.85 18.97 4.00
C PHE A 113 -17.64 19.36 5.48
N LYS A 114 -16.70 20.26 5.77
CA LYS A 114 -16.36 20.70 7.13
C LYS A 114 -16.02 19.56 8.08
N VAL A 115 -15.33 18.54 7.57
CA VAL A 115 -14.83 17.41 8.37
C VAL A 115 -13.37 17.59 8.72
N ASP A 116 -12.96 16.95 9.80
CA ASP A 116 -11.55 16.84 10.15
C ASP A 116 -10.92 15.73 9.30
N TYR A 117 -9.80 16.06 8.65
CA TYR A 117 -9.02 15.12 7.85
C TYR A 117 -7.53 15.40 8.02
N HIS A 118 -6.73 14.35 7.91
CA HIS A 118 -5.28 14.44 7.96
C HIS A 118 -4.71 14.60 6.54
N THR A 119 -3.64 15.38 6.40
CA THR A 119 -2.93 15.58 5.13
C THR A 119 -1.47 15.19 5.26
N VAL A 120 -0.97 14.40 4.32
CA VAL A 120 0.45 14.03 4.26
C VAL A 120 1.08 14.65 3.02
N ASP A 121 2.12 15.45 3.21
CA ASP A 121 2.90 16.04 2.13
C ASP A 121 3.88 15.02 1.56
N VAL A 122 3.59 14.53 0.35
CA VAL A 122 4.45 13.59 -0.37
C VAL A 122 5.72 14.25 -0.94
N LEU A 123 5.84 15.58 -0.90
CA LEU A 123 7.06 16.28 -1.30
C LEU A 123 8.10 16.31 -0.19
N ALA A 124 7.66 16.21 1.07
CA ALA A 124 8.54 16.16 2.23
C ALA A 124 9.23 14.79 2.37
N ASP A 125 8.56 13.71 1.94
CA ASP A 125 9.06 12.33 2.05
C ASP A 125 8.95 11.59 0.71
N GLN A 126 10.12 11.35 0.10
CA GLN A 126 10.23 10.66 -1.18
C GLN A 126 9.92 9.15 -1.07
N ALA A 127 10.10 8.53 0.11
CA ALA A 127 9.71 7.15 0.33
C ALA A 127 8.19 7.03 0.32
N ILE A 128 7.47 7.88 1.06
CA ILE A 128 6.00 7.94 1.02
C ILE A 128 5.50 8.18 -0.41
N ARG A 129 6.15 9.08 -1.16
CA ARG A 129 5.75 9.38 -2.54
C ARG A 129 5.76 8.18 -3.47
N GLU A 130 6.77 7.31 -3.38
CA GLU A 130 6.83 6.10 -4.21
C GLU A 130 6.00 4.97 -3.58
N GLY A 131 6.04 4.82 -2.25
CA GLY A 131 5.30 3.81 -1.50
C GLY A 131 3.79 3.93 -1.71
N VAL A 132 3.24 5.14 -1.66
CA VAL A 132 1.79 5.36 -1.78
C VAL A 132 1.27 4.94 -3.15
N LYS A 133 2.04 5.16 -4.23
CA LYS A 133 1.66 4.74 -5.58
C LYS A 133 1.57 3.22 -5.72
N ILE A 134 2.48 2.51 -5.04
CA ILE A 134 2.51 1.05 -5.05
C ILE A 134 1.39 0.50 -4.16
N PHE A 135 1.17 1.13 -2.99
CA PHE A 135 0.16 0.72 -2.02
C PHE A 135 -1.28 0.86 -2.56
N SER A 136 -1.63 2.01 -3.16
CA SER A 136 -2.93 2.20 -3.82
C SER A 136 -3.04 1.56 -5.20
N GLN A 137 -1.91 1.12 -5.78
CA GLN A 137 -1.80 0.77 -7.20
C GLN A 137 -2.28 1.92 -8.12
N TRP A 138 -2.09 3.16 -7.69
CA TRP A 138 -2.53 4.36 -8.40
C TRP A 138 -1.34 5.30 -8.73
N PRO A 139 -1.15 5.69 -10.00
CA PRO A 139 0.06 6.42 -10.42
C PRO A 139 0.04 7.92 -10.06
N THR A 140 -1.13 8.46 -9.70
CA THR A 140 -1.36 9.91 -9.60
C THR A 140 -1.50 10.39 -8.16
N ILE A 141 -1.16 11.65 -7.91
CA ILE A 141 -1.33 12.33 -6.62
C ILE A 141 -2.14 13.61 -6.92
N PRO A 142 -3.13 14.01 -6.11
CA PRO A 142 -3.47 13.52 -4.76
C PRO A 142 -4.19 12.16 -4.72
N GLN A 143 -4.17 11.52 -3.54
CA GLN A 143 -4.87 10.25 -3.24
C GLN A 143 -5.64 10.36 -1.91
N LEU A 144 -6.94 10.05 -1.94
CA LEU A 144 -7.83 10.11 -0.77
C LEU A 144 -8.12 8.71 -0.23
N TYR A 145 -8.05 8.59 1.09
CA TYR A 145 -8.47 7.44 1.86
C TYR A 145 -9.57 7.83 2.85
N VAL A 146 -10.59 6.99 2.97
CA VAL A 146 -11.71 7.18 3.90
C VAL A 146 -12.01 5.84 4.56
N GLY A 147 -11.94 5.79 5.89
CA GLY A 147 -12.18 4.58 6.68
C GLY A 147 -11.25 3.42 6.37
N GLY A 148 -10.00 3.71 5.99
CA GLY A 148 -9.03 2.71 5.57
C GLY A 148 -9.14 2.29 4.09
N GLU A 149 -10.17 2.73 3.37
CA GLU A 149 -10.37 2.40 1.96
C GLU A 149 -9.87 3.50 1.03
N PHE A 150 -9.22 3.10 -0.06
CA PHE A 150 -8.80 4.02 -1.12
C PHE A 150 -10.00 4.44 -1.97
N ILE A 151 -10.27 5.74 -2.03
CA ILE A 151 -11.38 6.30 -2.79
C ILE A 151 -10.96 6.66 -4.22
N GLY A 152 -9.82 7.34 -4.36
CA GLY A 152 -9.36 7.80 -5.67
C GLY A 152 -8.49 9.03 -5.63
N GLY A 153 -8.22 9.59 -6.81
CA GLY A 153 -7.55 10.87 -6.98
C GLY A 153 -8.51 12.06 -7.13
N SER A 154 -7.96 13.23 -7.47
CA SER A 154 -8.74 14.48 -7.57
C SER A 154 -9.92 14.41 -8.55
N ASP A 155 -9.78 13.72 -9.68
CA ASP A 155 -10.83 13.65 -10.69
C ASP A 155 -12.03 12.82 -10.19
N ILE A 156 -11.74 11.65 -9.59
CA ILE A 156 -12.75 10.78 -8.98
C ILE A 156 -13.43 11.50 -7.80
N MET A 157 -12.66 12.22 -6.97
CA MET A 157 -13.23 13.02 -5.89
C MET A 157 -14.23 14.06 -6.41
N MET A 158 -13.93 14.71 -7.54
CA MET A 158 -14.84 15.68 -8.15
C MET A 158 -16.13 15.01 -8.65
N GLU A 159 -16.01 13.87 -9.34
CA GLU A 159 -17.18 13.10 -9.81
C GLU A 159 -18.06 12.63 -8.65
N MET A 160 -17.46 12.10 -7.58
CA MET A 160 -18.20 11.65 -6.39
C MET A 160 -18.75 12.81 -5.55
N TYR A 161 -18.12 13.99 -5.62
CA TYR A 161 -18.65 15.21 -5.02
C TYR A 161 -19.91 15.68 -5.76
N GLU A 162 -19.88 15.66 -7.09
CA GLU A 162 -21.04 16.02 -7.93
C GLU A 162 -22.20 15.01 -7.79
N SER A 163 -21.90 13.72 -7.64
CA SER A 163 -22.91 12.69 -7.37
C SER A 163 -23.47 12.74 -5.94
N GLY A 164 -22.75 13.38 -5.01
CA GLY A 164 -23.06 13.42 -3.58
C GLY A 164 -22.69 12.16 -2.81
N GLU A 165 -22.12 11.15 -3.47
CA GLU A 165 -21.69 9.89 -2.84
C GLU A 165 -20.53 10.11 -1.85
N LEU A 166 -19.59 11.00 -2.20
CA LEU A 166 -18.42 11.28 -1.37
C LEU A 166 -18.80 11.77 0.03
N LYS A 167 -19.85 12.61 0.11
CA LYS A 167 -20.33 13.15 1.38
C LYS A 167 -20.78 12.03 2.32
N GLY A 168 -21.53 11.05 1.82
CA GLY A 168 -22.03 9.94 2.63
C GLY A 168 -20.90 9.04 3.17
N LEU A 169 -19.85 8.83 2.36
CA LEU A 169 -18.67 8.06 2.79
C LEU A 169 -17.91 8.78 3.90
N VAL A 170 -17.66 10.07 3.73
CA VAL A 170 -16.92 10.90 4.69
C VAL A 170 -17.69 11.04 6.01
N GLU A 171 -19.00 11.29 5.95
CA GLU A 171 -19.86 11.35 7.16
C GLU A 171 -19.85 10.00 7.89
N LYS A 172 -19.97 8.88 7.17
CA LYS A 172 -19.94 7.53 7.75
C LYS A 172 -18.62 7.23 8.46
N ALA A 173 -17.49 7.69 7.94
CA ALA A 173 -16.17 7.46 8.55
C ALA A 173 -15.91 8.34 9.78
N THR A 174 -16.64 9.46 9.90
CA THR A 174 -16.48 10.44 11.00
C THR A 174 -17.57 10.33 12.07
N SER A 175 -18.64 9.57 11.81
CA SER A 175 -19.78 9.35 12.73
C SER A 175 -19.52 8.22 13.72
#